data_AF-A0A1F2VFT2-F1
#
_entry.id   AF-A0A1F2VFT2-F1
#
_cell.length_a   1.000
_cell.length_b   1.000
_cell.length_c   1.000
_cell.angle_alpha   90.00
_cell.angle_beta   90.00
_cell.angle_gamma   90.00
#
_symmetry.space_group_name_H-M   'P 1'
#
loop_
_entity.id
_entity.type
_entity.pdbx_description
1 polymer ?
#
loop_
_entity_poly.entity_id
_entity_poly.type
_entity_poly.pdbx_seq_one_letter_code
_entity_poly.pdbx_strand_id
1 'polypeptide(L)' 'MVFGPVRRVKFLVTAPFILLMLVVINVMTSPGEWWVQWAALGIGIAWVINLFKLIRDIVVIGGLAAFGAYIFNRNRQN' A
#
# COMPACT_ATOMS: atom_id res chain seq x y z
N MET A 1 -6.75 13.88 -8.57
CA MET A 1 -6.96 12.55 -7.95
C MET A 1 -5.95 11.48 -8.42
N VAL A 2 -4.80 11.84 -9.00
CA VAL A 2 -3.82 10.89 -9.57
C VAL A 2 -2.74 10.43 -8.55
N PHE A 3 -2.66 11.05 -7.37
CA PHE A 3 -1.64 10.77 -6.34
C PHE A 3 -1.93 9.54 -5.44
N GLY A 4 -3.02 8.82 -5.69
CA GLY A 4 -3.45 7.67 -4.87
C GLY A 4 -2.44 6.51 -4.82
N PRO A 5 -2.00 5.96 -5.97
CA PRO A 5 -1.15 4.76 -6.00
C PRO A 5 0.21 4.98 -5.36
N VAL A 6 0.87 6.12 -5.63
CA VAL A 6 2.20 6.44 -5.11
C VAL A 6 2.19 6.53 -3.57
N ARG A 7 1.16 7.14 -3.00
CA ARG A 7 0.98 7.20 -1.54
C ARG A 7 0.81 5.81 -0.93
N ARG A 8 0.05 4.92 -1.59
CA ARG A 8 -0.17 3.55 -1.11
C ARG A 8 1.11 2.70 -1.21
N VAL A 9 1.89 2.85 -2.28
CA VAL A 9 3.20 2.19 -2.43
C VAL A 9 4.15 2.66 -1.33
N LYS A 10 4.23 3.98 -1.07
CA LYS A 10 5.05 4.52 0.01
C LYS A 10 4.66 3.90 1.36
N PHE A 11 3.37 3.78 1.65
CA PHE A 11 2.92 3.14 2.90
C PHE A 11 3.30 1.65 2.98
N LEU A 12 3.20 0.89 1.88
CA LEU A 12 3.60 -0.52 1.87
C LEU A 12 5.08 -0.72 2.22
N VAL A 13 5.94 0.20 1.78
CA VAL A 13 7.38 0.15 2.08
C VAL A 13 7.66 0.69 3.48
N THR A 14 7.03 1.79 3.87
CA THR A 14 7.36 2.49 5.13
C THR A 14 6.82 1.76 6.37
N ALA A 15 5.65 1.13 6.28
CA ALA A 15 5.02 0.46 7.41
C ALA A 15 5.87 -0.67 8.04
N PRO A 16 6.54 -1.56 7.26
CA PRO A 16 7.52 -2.49 7.81
C PRO A 16 8.67 -1.82 8.57
N PHE A 17 9.21 -0.69 8.07
CA PHE A 17 10.26 0.05 8.79
C PHE A 17 9.76 0.68 10.09
N ILE A 18 8.50 1.17 10.10
CA ILE A 18 7.86 1.66 11.32
C ILE A 18 7.75 0.52 12.35
N LEU A 19 7.31 -0.65 11.91
CA LEU A 19 7.22 -1.86 12.73
C LEU A 19 8.58 -2.27 13.30
N LEU A 20 9.62 -2.25 12.47
CA LEU A 20 10.99 -2.56 12.87
C LEU A 20 11.51 -1.55 13.91
N MET A 21 11.27 -0.26 13.69
CA MET A 21 11.62 0.78 14.66
C MET A 21 10.87 0.60 15.99
N LEU A 22 9.58 0.26 15.94
CA LEU A 22 8.80 -0.03 17.14
C LEU A 22 9.36 -1.22 17.93
N VAL A 23 9.86 -2.25 17.26
CA VAL A 23 10.55 -3.38 17.92
C VAL A 23 11.84 -2.93 18.58
N VAL A 24 12.65 -2.11 17.91
CA VAL A 24 13.88 -1.53 18.50
C VAL A 24 13.55 -0.72 19.75
N ILE A 25 12.54 0.16 19.67
CA ILE A 25 12.08 0.96 20.81
C ILE A 25 11.62 0.04 21.95
N ASN A 26 10.81 -0.98 21.67
CA ASN A 26 10.31 -1.92 22.69
C ASN A 26 11.45 -2.59 23.47
N VAL A 27 12.50 -3.03 22.77
CA VAL A 27 13.69 -3.63 23.38
C VAL A 27 14.45 -2.62 24.24
N MET A 28 14.53 -1.36 23.82
CA MET A 28 15.27 -0.31 24.54
C MET A 28 14.52 0.27 25.74
N THR A 29 13.20 0.38 25.69
CA THR A 29 12.42 1.07 26.74
C THR A 29 11.76 0.13 27.75
N SER A 30 11.41 -1.10 27.37
CA SER A 30 10.60 -1.97 28.23
C SER A 30 10.89 -3.46 27.98
N PRO A 31 12.06 -3.98 28.41
CA PRO A 31 12.52 -5.34 28.11
C PRO A 31 11.67 -6.49 28.71
N GLY A 32 10.48 -6.23 29.25
CA GLY A 32 9.53 -7.24 29.75
C GLY A 32 8.09 -7.08 29.26
N GLU A 33 7.75 -5.96 28.63
CA GLU A 33 6.38 -5.64 28.21
C GLU A 33 6.31 -5.62 26.68
N TRP A 34 5.52 -6.50 26.09
CA TRP A 34 5.42 -6.68 24.63
C TRP A 34 4.27 -5.86 24.02
N TRP A 35 4.16 -4.59 24.41
CA TRP A 35 3.13 -3.68 23.88
C TRP A 35 3.21 -3.52 22.36
N VAL A 36 4.39 -3.75 21.77
CA VAL A 36 4.63 -3.69 20.33
C VAL A 36 3.70 -4.61 19.52
N GLN A 37 3.18 -5.68 20.13
CA GLN A 37 2.25 -6.62 19.49
C GLN A 37 0.95 -5.94 19.04
N TRP A 38 0.40 -5.04 19.86
CA TRP A 38 -0.83 -4.32 19.54
C TRP A 38 -0.64 -3.34 18.39
N ALA A 39 0.50 -2.64 18.39
CA ALA A 39 0.87 -1.76 17.27
C ALA A 39 1.14 -2.57 15.99
N ALA A 40 1.80 -3.72 16.11
CA ALA A 40 2.05 -4.64 15.01
C ALA A 40 0.76 -5.13 14.36
N LEU A 41 -0.24 -5.51 15.15
CA LEU A 41 -1.56 -5.93 14.67
C LEU A 41 -2.27 -4.78 13.94
N GLY A 42 -2.30 -3.57 14.53
CA GLY A 42 -2.92 -2.40 13.91
C GLY A 42 -2.27 -2.02 12.58
N ILE A 43 -0.94 -1.98 12.53
CA ILE A 43 -0.17 -1.69 11.31
C ILE A 43 -0.34 -2.82 10.29
N GLY A 44 -0.33 -4.08 10.74
CA GLY A 44 -0.49 -5.26 9.89
C GLY A 44 -1.82 -5.25 9.14
N ILE A 45 -2.93 -5.01 9.84
CA ILE A 45 -4.26 -4.94 9.20
C ILE A 45 -4.30 -3.77 8.21
N ALA A 46 -3.80 -2.59 8.60
CA ALA A 46 -3.75 -1.43 7.71
C ALA A 46 -2.90 -1.69 6.46
N TRP A 47 -1.79 -2.41 6.61
CA TRP A 47 -0.88 -2.77 5.53
C TRP A 47 -1.53 -3.72 4.52
N VAL A 48 -2.17 -4.79 5.00
CA VAL A 48 -2.89 -5.76 4.14
C VAL A 48 -4.04 -5.10 3.39
N ILE A 49 -4.87 -4.30 4.06
CA ILE A 49 -5.97 -3.58 3.41
C ILE A 49 -5.44 -2.61 2.35
N ASN A 50 -4.33 -1.93 2.63
CA ASN A 50 -3.72 -1.01 1.68
C ASN A 50 -3.15 -1.74 0.45
N LEU A 51 -2.60 -2.95 0.63
CA LEU A 51 -2.13 -3.80 -0.47
C LEU A 51 -3.27 -4.13 -1.44
N PHE A 52 -4.40 -4.62 -0.93
CA PHE A 52 -5.58 -4.92 -1.76
C PHE A 52 -6.13 -3.68 -2.47
N LYS A 53 -6.15 -2.54 -1.79
CA LYS A 53 -6.55 -1.26 -2.40
C LYS A 53 -5.60 -0.85 -3.53
N LEU A 54 -4.30 -1.05 -3.37
CA LEU A 54 -3.32 -0.75 -4.42
C LEU A 54 -3.51 -1.66 -5.64
N ILE A 55 -3.68 -2.96 -5.44
CA ILE A 55 -3.92 -3.92 -6.54
C ILE A 55 -5.17 -3.50 -7.32
N ARG A 56 -6.27 -3.22 -6.62
CA ARG A 56 -7.52 -2.76 -7.26
C ARG A 56 -7.29 -1.49 -8.07
N ASP A 57 -6.58 -0.51 -7.52
CA ASP A 57 -6.32 0.75 -8.21
C ASP A 57 -5.47 0.52 -9.48
N ILE A 58 -4.46 -0.36 -9.44
CA ILE A 58 -3.65 -0.73 -10.61
C ILE A 58 -4.50 -1.41 -11.68
N VAL A 59 -5.35 -2.38 -11.29
CA VAL A 59 -6.21 -3.10 -12.23
C VAL A 59 -7.22 -2.17 -12.89
N VAL A 60 -7.84 -1.26 -12.12
CA VAL A 60 -8.82 -0.30 -12.66
C VAL A 60 -8.15 0.70 -13.59
N ILE A 61 -7.03 1.30 -13.17
CA ILE A 61 -6.32 2.29 -13.99
C ILE A 61 -5.75 1.63 -15.26
N GLY A 62 -5.14 0.45 -15.12
CA GLY A 62 -4.60 -0.31 -16.24
C GLY A 62 -5.69 -0.75 -17.23
N GLY A 63 -6.82 -1.23 -16.72
CA GLY A 63 -7.99 -1.60 -17.54
C GLY A 63 -8.58 -0.41 -18.30
N LEU A 64 -8.74 0.74 -17.63
CA LEU A 64 -9.22 1.97 -18.27
C LEU A 64 -8.24 2.47 -19.34
N ALA A 65 -6.94 2.43 -19.09
CA ALA A 65 -5.92 2.84 -20.04
C ALA A 65 -5.91 1.93 -21.29
N ALA A 66 -5.99 0.61 -21.10
CA ALA A 66 -6.05 -0.35 -22.20
C ALA A 66 -7.33 -0.18 -23.03
N PHE A 67 -8.47 0.01 -22.38
CA PHE A 67 -9.75 0.26 -23.05
C PHE A 67 -9.74 1.57 -23.86
N GLY A 68 -9.22 2.65 -23.29
CA GLY A 68 -9.06 3.92 -23.97
C GLY A 68 -8.15 3.82 -25.21
N ALA A 69 -7.01 3.12 -25.09
CA ALA A 69 -6.09 2.89 -26.20
C ALA A 69 -6.74 2.06 -27.32
N TYR A 70 -7.54 1.05 -26.96
CA TYR A 70 -8.27 0.23 -27.93
C TYR A 70 -9.28 1.05 -28.74
N ILE A 71 -10.10 1.89 -28.08
CA ILE A 71 -11.05 2.76 -28.77
C ILE A 71 -10.33 3.77 -29.67
N PHE A 72 -9.27 4.41 -29.15
CA PHE A 72 -8.54 5.43 -29.89
C PHE A 72 -7.88 4.88 -31.16
N ASN A 73 -7.30 3.68 -31.08
CA ASN A 73 -6.72 3.02 -32.25
C ASN A 73 -7.78 2.57 -33.26
N ARG A 74 -8.96 2.16 -32.79
CA ARG A 74 -10.07 1.80 -33.68
C ARG A 74 -10.63 3.01 -34.44
N ASN A 75 -10.75 4.15 -33.78
CA ASN A 75 -11.20 5.40 -34.43
C ASN A 75 -10.21 5.95 -35.45
N ARG A 76 -8.94 5.54 -35.40
CA ARG A 76 -7.89 6.01 -36.31
C ARG A 76 -7.77 5.18 -37.59
N GLN A 77 -8.43 4.03 -37.65
CA GLN A 77 -8.41 3.11 -38.79
C GLN A 77 -9.64 3.23 -39.71
N ASN A 78 -10.66 4.01 -39.31
CA ASN A 78 -11.79 4.42 -40.15
C ASN A 78 -11.59 5.84 -40.67
#